data_AF-A0A7G2MCF2-F1
#
_entry.id   AF-A0A7G2MCF2-F1
#
_cell.length_a   1.000
_cell.length_b   1.000
_cell.length_c   1.000
_cell.angle_alpha   90.00
_cell.angle_beta   90.00
_cell.angle_gamma   90.00
#
_symmetry.space_group_name_H-M   'P 1'
#
loop_
_entity.id
_entity.type
_entity.pdbx_description
1 polymer ?
#
loop_
_entity_poly.entity_id
_entity_poly.type
_entity_poly.pdbx_seq_one_letter_code
_entity_poly.pdbx_strand_id
1 'polypeptide(L)'
;MKTRMTIFASLLLAGFTFTSCDDNDDNYTPDEKIVNVLYEKYPNAQRVDWELQHDHYVADFYDNNIEKEAWFNTKGEWVMTESDILFENLPKAIQTAFGESEYKDWRVDDVDMLERVEMETMYVIEVEKSKQEFDLFYAEDGTLIKAVEDIDNNDYYQPNTVPEVLKNFINNNYPQATIVDIEIEKGITEIDILHDNKAKELHFNNANEWLYTTWDVKEREIQEIADKVKAANPGFHIDDIDYKESADNSKVYIFELEQGDNERQVTVDMDGNIIG
;
A
#
# COMPACT_ATOMS: atom_id res chain seq x y z
N MET A 1 -14.18 -11.68 15.27
CA MET A 1 -13.26 -11.55 16.43
C MET A 1 -11.93 -12.25 16.12
N LYS A 2 -10.97 -11.54 15.54
CA LYS A 2 -9.65 -12.09 15.23
C LYS A 2 -8.88 -12.33 16.54
N THR A 3 -8.52 -13.59 16.81
CA THR A 3 -7.63 -13.94 17.93
C THR A 3 -6.42 -14.65 17.34
N ARG A 4 -5.26 -13.97 17.33
CA ARG A 4 -3.97 -14.62 17.06
C ARG A 4 -3.16 -14.67 18.34
N MET A 5 -2.71 -15.89 18.64
CA MET A 5 -2.14 -16.33 19.90
C MET A 5 -0.62 -16.13 19.86
N THR A 6 -0.10 -15.14 20.57
CA THR A 6 1.35 -14.88 20.70
C THR A 6 1.88 -15.54 21.98
N ILE A 7 2.91 -16.38 21.83
CA ILE A 7 3.57 -17.08 22.93
C ILE A 7 4.58 -16.12 23.59
N PHE A 8 4.32 -15.80 24.87
CA PHE A 8 5.23 -15.09 25.76
C PHE A 8 6.41 -15.98 26.16
N ALA A 9 7.64 -15.49 25.97
CA ALA A 9 8.82 -15.99 26.67
C ALA A 9 9.56 -14.80 27.28
N SER A 10 9.24 -14.51 28.54
CA SER A 10 9.90 -13.54 29.38
C SER A 10 11.21 -14.11 29.95
N LEU A 11 12.31 -13.38 29.77
CA LEU A 11 13.48 -13.48 30.64
C LEU A 11 13.98 -12.07 30.98
N LEU A 12 14.20 -11.88 32.27
CA LEU A 12 14.40 -10.63 32.99
C LEU A 12 15.82 -10.62 33.59
N LEU A 13 16.33 -9.40 33.81
CA LEU A 13 17.56 -8.96 34.52
C LEU A 13 18.86 -8.92 33.71
N ALA A 14 19.72 -7.90 33.78
CA ALA A 14 19.75 -6.62 34.49
C ALA A 14 20.97 -5.80 33.99
N GLY A 15 20.94 -4.47 34.10
CA GLY A 15 22.15 -3.65 34.03
C GLY A 15 21.93 -2.18 33.66
N PHE A 16 21.77 -1.31 34.67
CA PHE A 16 21.78 0.15 34.54
C PHE A 16 23.15 0.68 34.09
N THR A 17 23.16 1.51 33.06
CA THR A 17 23.98 2.74 33.00
C THR A 17 23.12 3.85 32.42
N PHE A 18 22.68 4.79 33.27
CA PHE A 18 22.13 6.06 32.80
C PHE A 18 23.28 6.90 32.23
N THR A 19 23.44 6.87 30.91
CA THR A 19 24.03 7.99 30.20
C THR A 19 22.89 8.95 29.92
N SER A 20 22.81 10.02 30.70
CA SER A 20 22.09 11.22 30.30
C SER A 20 22.83 11.76 29.08
N CYS A 21 22.35 11.42 27.89
CA CYS A 21 22.64 12.23 26.72
C CYS A 21 21.85 13.52 26.90
N ASP A 22 22.53 14.65 26.73
CA ASP A 22 21.89 15.95 26.57
C ASP A 22 21.03 15.86 25.30
N ASP A 23 19.70 15.80 25.44
CA ASP A 23 18.78 16.07 24.35
C ASP A 23 18.75 17.60 24.17
N ASN A 24 19.52 18.10 23.21
CA ASN A 24 19.58 19.52 22.85
C ASN A 24 19.98 19.67 21.36
N ASP A 25 19.34 18.92 20.47
CA ASP A 25 19.57 19.01 19.02
C ASP A 25 18.26 19.35 18.27
N ASP A 26 17.54 20.40 18.69
CA ASP A 26 16.30 20.87 18.03
C ASP A 26 16.54 21.65 16.72
N ASN A 27 17.65 21.47 16.02
CA ASN A 27 17.89 22.15 14.73
C ASN A 27 18.82 21.33 13.84
N TYR A 28 18.31 20.20 13.34
CA TYR A 28 18.97 19.53 12.24
C TYR A 28 18.82 20.37 10.96
N THR A 29 19.85 20.42 10.13
CA THR A 29 19.78 21.05 8.81
C THR A 29 20.74 20.32 7.88
N PRO A 30 20.28 19.84 6.71
CA PRO A 30 21.12 19.10 5.79
C PRO A 30 22.10 20.00 5.02
N ASP A 31 22.93 19.40 4.17
CA ASP A 31 23.80 20.12 3.24
C ASP A 31 22.97 21.08 2.35
N GLU A 32 23.51 22.28 2.09
CA GLU A 32 22.87 23.33 1.27
C GLU A 32 22.38 22.80 -0.09
N LYS A 33 23.06 21.80 -0.65
CA LYS A 33 22.62 21.16 -1.90
C LYS A 33 21.24 20.52 -1.78
N ILE A 34 20.94 19.87 -0.65
CA ILE A 34 19.66 19.21 -0.39
C ILE A 34 18.57 20.25 -0.16
N VAL A 35 18.89 21.30 0.62
CA VAL A 35 18.00 22.45 0.82
C VAL A 35 17.64 23.10 -0.52
N ASN A 36 18.60 23.23 -1.44
CA ASN A 36 18.33 23.76 -2.77
C ASN A 36 17.40 22.86 -3.58
N VAL A 37 17.52 21.52 -3.50
CA VAL A 37 16.61 20.60 -4.18
C VAL A 37 15.17 20.79 -3.69
N LEU A 38 14.97 20.98 -2.37
CA LEU A 38 13.65 21.29 -1.81
C LEU A 38 13.08 22.57 -2.45
N TYR A 39 13.82 23.68 -2.43
CA TYR A 39 13.32 24.96 -2.96
C TYR A 39 13.23 25.02 -4.49
N GLU A 40 13.98 24.20 -5.21
CA GLU A 40 13.80 24.02 -6.65
C GLU A 40 12.47 23.32 -6.96
N LYS A 41 12.08 22.32 -6.16
CA LYS A 41 10.82 21.59 -6.33
C LYS A 41 9.62 22.35 -5.74
N TYR A 42 9.80 23.01 -4.59
CA TYR A 42 8.80 23.77 -3.84
C TYR A 42 9.26 25.21 -3.57
N PRO A 43 9.20 26.11 -4.57
CA PRO A 43 9.72 27.48 -4.43
C PRO A 43 9.03 28.33 -3.36
N ASN A 44 7.84 27.94 -2.90
CA ASN A 44 7.08 28.67 -1.87
C ASN A 44 7.07 27.94 -0.52
N ALA A 45 7.92 26.94 -0.31
CA ALA A 45 8.03 26.23 0.95
C ALA A 45 8.28 27.19 2.12
N GLN A 46 7.47 27.07 3.17
CA GLN A 46 7.48 27.89 4.37
C GLN A 46 7.53 27.02 5.61
N ARG A 47 8.09 27.58 6.69
CA ARG A 47 8.20 26.89 7.99
C ARG A 47 8.87 25.51 7.87
N VAL A 48 9.91 25.44 7.05
CA VAL A 48 10.64 24.20 6.82
C VAL A 48 11.33 23.77 8.10
N ASP A 49 10.99 22.60 8.61
CA ASP A 49 11.73 21.88 9.62
C ASP A 49 12.40 20.65 9.00
N TRP A 50 13.57 20.28 9.49
CA TRP A 50 14.35 19.20 8.91
C TRP A 50 14.65 18.14 9.95
N GLU A 51 14.50 16.88 9.52
CA GLU A 51 14.83 15.71 10.30
C GLU A 51 15.72 14.75 9.53
N LEU A 52 16.38 13.85 10.26
CA LEU A 52 17.08 12.70 9.70
C LEU A 52 16.35 11.44 10.17
N GLN A 53 15.55 10.85 9.28
CA GLN A 53 14.83 9.61 9.53
C GLN A 53 15.51 8.47 8.77
N HIS A 54 16.05 7.49 9.49
CA HIS A 54 16.87 6.41 8.93
C HIS A 54 18.02 6.91 8.03
N ASP A 55 17.91 6.68 6.71
CA ASP A 55 18.87 7.09 5.68
C ASP A 55 18.31 8.20 4.76
N HIS A 56 17.28 8.91 5.22
CA HIS A 56 16.61 9.98 4.49
C HIS A 56 16.68 11.31 5.25
N TYR A 57 16.94 12.37 4.50
CA TYR A 57 16.73 13.74 4.95
C TYR A 57 15.27 14.08 4.70
N VAL A 58 14.55 14.53 5.71
CA VAL A 58 13.12 14.75 5.62
C VAL A 58 12.80 16.20 5.95
N ALA A 59 12.06 16.86 5.07
CA ALA A 59 11.60 18.21 5.27
C ALA A 59 10.11 18.22 5.53
N ASP A 60 9.70 18.64 6.72
CA ASP A 60 8.33 19.06 7.02
C ASP A 60 8.20 20.54 6.65
N PHE A 61 7.18 20.91 5.88
CA PHE A 61 6.95 22.29 5.48
C PHE A 61 5.51 22.53 5.02
N TYR A 62 5.16 23.81 4.93
CA TYR A 62 3.94 24.24 4.26
C TYR A 62 4.25 24.78 2.87
N ASP A 63 3.53 24.31 1.85
CA ASP A 63 3.47 24.92 0.52
C ASP A 63 2.01 25.19 0.15
N ASN A 64 1.66 26.45 -0.10
CA ASN A 64 0.28 26.88 -0.37
C ASN A 64 -0.76 26.49 0.71
N ASN A 65 -0.34 26.50 1.99
CA ASN A 65 -1.12 26.06 3.17
C ASN A 65 -1.45 24.57 3.20
N ILE A 66 -0.77 23.76 2.39
CA ILE A 66 -0.80 22.30 2.47
C ILE A 66 0.46 21.89 3.24
N GLU A 67 0.27 21.10 4.29
CA GLU A 67 1.36 20.44 5.03
C GLU A 67 1.94 19.36 4.14
N LYS A 68 3.27 19.28 4.11
CA LYS A 68 4.01 18.37 3.24
C LYS A 68 5.23 17.85 3.96
N GLU A 69 5.48 16.58 3.75
CA GLU A 69 6.73 15.94 4.11
C GLU A 69 7.45 15.53 2.82
N ALA A 70 8.71 15.94 2.64
CA ALA A 70 9.51 15.60 1.47
C ALA A 70 10.78 14.87 1.86
N TRP A 71 10.98 13.68 1.29
CA TRP A 71 12.11 12.82 1.56
C TRP A 71 13.16 12.94 0.47
N PHE A 72 14.41 13.01 0.92
CA PHE A 72 15.61 13.04 0.08
C PHE A 72 16.56 11.93 0.51
N ASN A 73 17.08 11.18 -0.45
CA ASN A 73 18.01 10.09 -0.16
C ASN A 73 19.40 10.63 0.27
N THR A 74 20.30 9.72 0.67
CA THR A 74 21.69 10.06 1.06
C THR A 74 22.53 10.80 0.00
N LYS A 75 22.08 10.86 -1.26
CA LYS A 75 22.72 11.63 -2.34
C LYS A 75 22.14 13.03 -2.51
N GLY A 76 21.08 13.36 -1.78
CA GLY A 76 20.34 14.62 -1.90
C GLY A 76 19.32 14.64 -3.03
N GLU A 77 18.92 13.48 -3.56
CA GLU A 77 17.90 13.37 -4.60
C GLU A 77 16.51 13.22 -3.94
N TRP A 78 15.52 13.95 -4.45
CA TRP A 78 14.12 13.79 -4.04
C TRP A 78 13.61 12.38 -4.40
N VAL A 79 12.96 11.71 -3.45
CA VAL A 79 12.43 10.35 -3.65
C VAL A 79 10.93 10.26 -3.40
N MET A 80 10.39 11.08 -2.50
CA MET A 80 8.97 11.07 -2.17
C MET A 80 8.51 12.44 -1.64
N THR A 81 7.24 12.76 -1.86
CA THR A 81 6.52 13.76 -1.08
C THR A 81 5.14 13.25 -0.73
N GLU A 82 4.74 13.52 0.49
CA GLU A 82 3.42 13.30 1.06
C GLU A 82 2.78 14.67 1.28
N SER A 83 1.47 14.73 1.15
CA SER A 83 0.73 15.96 1.29
C SER A 83 -0.60 15.66 1.93
N ASP A 84 -0.83 16.23 3.11
CA ASP A 84 -2.14 16.27 3.76
C ASP A 84 -3.06 17.13 2.89
N ILE A 85 -4.04 16.49 2.25
CA ILE A 85 -5.02 17.15 1.42
C ILE A 85 -6.42 16.93 1.96
N LEU A 86 -7.32 17.88 1.69
CA LEU A 86 -8.72 17.69 2.03
C LEU A 86 -9.37 16.68 1.08
N PHE A 87 -10.31 15.86 1.59
CA PHE A 87 -11.10 14.93 0.78
C PHE A 87 -11.76 15.58 -0.44
N GLU A 88 -12.23 16.83 -0.33
CA GLU A 88 -12.80 17.56 -1.48
C GLU A 88 -11.81 17.84 -2.62
N ASN A 89 -10.51 17.82 -2.33
CA ASN A 89 -9.43 18.04 -3.30
C ASN A 89 -8.99 16.75 -4.00
N LEU A 90 -9.47 15.59 -3.56
CA LEU A 90 -9.24 14.32 -4.26
C LEU A 90 -9.75 14.39 -5.71
N PRO A 91 -9.09 13.69 -6.65
CA PRO A 91 -9.64 13.42 -7.98
C PRO A 91 -11.10 12.98 -7.92
N LYS A 92 -11.91 13.49 -8.84
CA LYS A 92 -13.36 13.22 -8.82
C LYS A 92 -13.69 11.73 -8.94
N ALA A 93 -12.86 10.99 -9.67
CA ALA A 93 -13.02 9.56 -9.84
C ALA A 93 -12.87 8.81 -8.49
N ILE A 94 -11.88 9.19 -7.68
CA ILE A 94 -11.68 8.65 -6.32
C ILE A 94 -12.89 8.96 -5.43
N GLN A 95 -13.36 10.21 -5.40
CA GLN A 95 -14.56 10.56 -4.61
C GLN A 95 -15.79 9.73 -5.03
N THR A 96 -15.95 9.45 -6.31
CA THR A 96 -17.03 8.59 -6.82
C THR A 96 -16.83 7.15 -6.40
N ALA A 97 -15.63 6.58 -6.57
CA ALA A 97 -15.31 5.22 -6.18
C ALA A 97 -15.50 5.00 -4.66
N PHE A 98 -15.00 5.94 -3.84
CA PHE A 98 -15.22 5.93 -2.40
C PHE A 98 -16.71 5.92 -2.04
N GLY A 99 -17.52 6.78 -2.66
CA GLY A 99 -18.97 6.85 -2.41
C GLY A 99 -19.76 5.60 -2.84
N GLU A 100 -19.17 4.76 -3.70
CA GLU A 100 -19.74 3.49 -4.15
C GLU A 100 -19.18 2.28 -3.37
N SER A 101 -18.11 2.48 -2.59
CA SER A 101 -17.46 1.44 -1.80
C SER A 101 -18.25 1.03 -0.55
N GLU A 102 -17.81 -0.04 0.10
CA GLU A 102 -18.30 -0.45 1.43
C GLU A 102 -17.92 0.53 2.55
N TYR A 103 -16.91 1.38 2.31
CA TYR A 103 -16.40 2.37 3.25
C TYR A 103 -17.14 3.70 3.20
N LYS A 104 -18.09 3.90 2.27
CA LYS A 104 -18.78 5.19 2.05
C LYS A 104 -19.43 5.83 3.29
N ASP A 105 -19.81 5.01 4.28
CA ASP A 105 -20.48 5.43 5.51
C ASP A 105 -19.50 5.45 6.72
N TRP A 106 -18.21 5.21 6.49
CA TRP A 106 -17.15 5.32 7.49
C TRP A 106 -16.71 6.78 7.60
N ARG A 107 -16.15 7.13 8.76
CA ARG A 107 -15.60 8.48 8.96
C ARG A 107 -14.25 8.55 8.25
N VAL A 108 -14.02 9.60 7.47
CA VAL A 108 -12.69 9.91 6.92
C VAL A 108 -11.95 10.71 7.97
N ASP A 109 -10.77 10.23 8.37
CA ASP A 109 -9.93 10.87 9.40
C ASP A 109 -8.84 11.71 8.76
N ASP A 110 -8.11 11.13 7.80
CA ASP A 110 -7.10 11.85 7.02
C ASP A 110 -7.10 11.44 5.53
N VAL A 111 -6.48 12.28 4.69
CA VAL A 111 -6.29 11.99 3.26
C VAL A 111 -4.92 12.50 2.78
N ASP A 112 -4.09 11.56 2.33
CA ASP A 112 -2.76 11.88 1.80
C ASP A 112 -2.68 11.76 0.29
N MET A 113 -1.84 12.61 -0.30
CA MET A 113 -1.36 12.48 -1.67
C MET A 113 0.13 12.15 -1.67
N LEU A 114 0.47 11.02 -2.29
CA LEU A 114 1.82 10.47 -2.35
C LEU A 114 2.38 10.61 -3.76
N GLU A 115 3.46 11.37 -3.88
CA GLU A 115 4.27 11.49 -5.11
C GLU A 115 5.59 10.76 -4.90
N ARG A 116 5.94 9.80 -5.75
CA ARG A 116 7.21 9.06 -5.69
C ARG A 116 7.95 9.08 -7.00
N VAL A 117 9.27 8.89 -6.93
CA VAL A 117 10.10 8.81 -8.14
C VAL A 117 9.67 7.63 -9.02
N GLU A 118 9.35 7.94 -10.29
CA GLU A 118 9.00 6.93 -11.32
C GLU A 118 7.74 6.08 -11.03
N MET A 119 6.86 6.54 -10.15
CA MET A 119 5.57 5.91 -9.83
C MET A 119 4.41 6.86 -10.12
N GLU A 120 3.21 6.30 -10.28
CA GLU A 120 1.98 7.10 -10.34
C GLU A 120 1.72 7.80 -9.01
N THR A 121 1.06 8.96 -9.05
CA THR A 121 0.51 9.59 -7.85
C THR A 121 -0.52 8.65 -7.22
N MET A 122 -0.38 8.44 -5.92
CA MET A 122 -1.28 7.62 -5.12
C MET A 122 -2.00 8.50 -4.09
N TYR A 123 -3.22 8.12 -3.74
CA TYR A 123 -4.02 8.79 -2.74
C TYR A 123 -4.42 7.81 -1.67
N VAL A 124 -4.24 8.18 -0.41
CA VAL A 124 -4.63 7.36 0.74
C VAL A 124 -5.82 8.03 1.41
N ILE A 125 -6.84 7.27 1.77
CA ILE A 125 -7.96 7.74 2.57
C ILE A 125 -7.99 6.87 3.82
N GLU A 126 -7.64 7.44 4.97
CA GLU A 126 -7.81 6.79 6.26
C GLU A 126 -9.29 6.85 6.65
N VAL A 127 -9.88 5.70 6.92
CA VAL A 127 -11.28 5.59 7.35
C VAL A 127 -11.45 4.79 8.62
N GLU A 128 -12.29 5.28 9.51
CA GLU A 128 -12.58 4.59 10.76
C GLU A 128 -14.08 4.42 11.05
N LYS A 129 -14.37 3.27 11.67
CA LYS A 129 -15.69 2.91 12.15
C LYS A 129 -15.58 2.09 13.43
N SER A 130 -15.94 2.73 14.52
CA SER A 130 -15.97 2.13 15.87
C SER A 130 -14.58 1.77 16.42
N LYS A 131 -14.00 0.63 16.02
CA LYS A 131 -12.67 0.17 16.46
C LYS A 131 -11.83 -0.35 15.28
N GLN A 132 -12.35 -0.17 14.08
CA GLN A 132 -11.71 -0.60 12.85
C GLN A 132 -11.29 0.67 12.14
N GLU A 133 -10.09 0.63 11.60
CA GLU A 133 -9.42 1.70 10.88
C GLU A 133 -8.79 1.05 9.66
N PHE A 134 -8.89 1.70 8.51
CA PHE A 134 -8.37 1.19 7.25
C PHE A 134 -7.77 2.32 6.45
N ASP A 135 -6.63 2.04 5.84
CA ASP A 135 -6.03 2.86 4.79
C ASP A 135 -6.49 2.36 3.43
N LEU A 136 -7.15 3.24 2.67
CA LEU A 136 -7.65 2.94 1.33
C LEU A 136 -6.78 3.62 0.28
N PHE A 137 -6.10 2.81 -0.52
CA PHE A 137 -5.11 3.30 -1.48
C PHE A 137 -5.74 3.37 -2.86
N TYR A 138 -5.78 4.55 -3.44
CA TYR A 138 -6.39 4.81 -4.73
C TYR A 138 -5.38 5.33 -5.74
N ALA A 139 -5.53 4.85 -6.98
CA ALA A 139 -4.99 5.52 -8.15
C ALA A 139 -5.81 6.76 -8.51
N GLU A 140 -5.22 7.71 -9.23
CA GLU A 140 -5.89 8.96 -9.68
C GLU A 140 -7.20 8.69 -10.45
N ASP A 141 -7.31 7.57 -11.16
CA ASP A 141 -8.48 7.16 -11.94
C ASP A 141 -9.63 6.56 -11.11
N GLY A 142 -9.48 6.46 -9.79
CA GLY A 142 -10.48 5.90 -8.87
C GLY A 142 -10.37 4.39 -8.65
N THR A 143 -9.39 3.72 -9.24
CA THR A 143 -9.11 2.31 -8.93
C THR A 143 -8.61 2.17 -7.49
N LEU A 144 -9.34 1.40 -6.67
CA LEU A 144 -8.85 0.96 -5.36
C LEU A 144 -7.75 -0.08 -5.59
N ILE A 145 -6.54 0.21 -5.11
CA ILE A 145 -5.36 -0.65 -5.23
C ILE A 145 -5.37 -1.69 -4.10
N LYS A 146 -5.52 -1.22 -2.87
CA LYS A 146 -5.58 -2.07 -1.67
C LYS A 146 -6.30 -1.35 -0.53
N ALA A 147 -6.77 -2.15 0.43
CA ALA A 147 -7.32 -1.68 1.69
C ALA A 147 -6.59 -2.41 2.83
N VAL A 148 -5.87 -1.67 3.67
CA VAL A 148 -5.05 -2.23 4.74
C VAL A 148 -5.68 -1.87 6.08
N GLU A 149 -5.90 -2.86 6.95
CA GLU A 149 -6.41 -2.60 8.31
C GLU A 149 -5.28 -1.91 9.12
N ASP A 150 -5.49 -0.68 9.57
CA ASP A 150 -4.53 0.01 10.43
C ASP A 150 -4.71 -0.48 11.88
N ILE A 151 -3.73 -1.24 12.36
CA ILE A 151 -3.75 -1.92 13.67
C ILE A 151 -2.69 -1.33 14.61
N ASP A 152 -1.73 -0.56 14.09
CA ASP A 152 -0.55 -0.14 14.85
C ASP A 152 -0.04 1.28 14.58
N ASN A 153 -0.78 2.12 13.84
CA ASN A 153 -0.40 3.52 13.54
C ASN A 153 1.02 3.61 12.97
N ASN A 154 1.38 2.67 12.11
CA ASN A 154 2.68 2.62 11.47
C ASN A 154 2.59 3.28 10.09
N ASP A 155 3.51 4.19 9.77
CA ASP A 155 3.54 4.82 8.45
C ASP A 155 3.85 3.76 7.37
N TYR A 156 2.81 3.32 6.66
CA TYR A 156 2.89 2.22 5.70
C TYR A 156 3.65 2.60 4.41
N TYR A 157 3.93 3.89 4.15
CA TYR A 157 4.36 4.36 2.85
C TYR A 157 5.78 4.95 2.82
N GLN A 158 6.80 4.14 3.09
CA GLN A 158 8.21 4.54 3.03
C GLN A 158 8.71 4.79 1.59
N PRO A 159 9.71 5.67 1.38
CA PRO A 159 10.32 5.87 0.07
C PRO A 159 11.13 4.65 -0.37
N ASN A 160 10.50 3.76 -1.14
CA ASN A 160 11.16 2.62 -1.75
C ASN A 160 11.38 2.84 -3.26
N THR A 161 12.57 2.49 -3.76
CA THR A 161 12.86 2.53 -5.19
C THR A 161 12.70 1.15 -5.80
N VAL A 162 12.02 1.06 -6.95
CA VAL A 162 11.90 -0.20 -7.68
C VAL A 162 13.25 -0.59 -8.29
N PRO A 163 13.79 -1.79 -8.03
CA PRO A 163 14.99 -2.27 -8.69
C PRO A 163 14.83 -2.35 -10.22
N GLU A 164 15.84 -1.93 -10.96
CA GLU A 164 15.83 -1.90 -12.43
C GLU A 164 15.50 -3.27 -13.06
N VAL A 165 15.91 -4.38 -12.43
CA VAL A 165 15.57 -5.74 -12.89
C VAL A 165 14.06 -6.00 -12.83
N LEU A 166 13.36 -5.50 -11.80
CA LEU A 166 11.93 -5.66 -11.64
C LEU A 166 11.16 -4.72 -12.57
N LYS A 167 11.63 -3.48 -12.78
CA LYS A 167 11.06 -2.59 -13.81
C LYS A 167 11.11 -3.23 -15.19
N ASN A 168 12.25 -3.83 -15.54
CA ASN A 168 12.40 -4.55 -16.81
C ASN A 168 11.48 -5.77 -16.90
N PHE A 169 11.27 -6.50 -15.80
CA PHE A 169 10.29 -7.58 -15.77
C PHE A 169 8.88 -7.05 -16.05
N ILE A 170 8.46 -5.98 -15.37
CA ILE A 170 7.13 -5.38 -15.52
C ILE A 170 6.93 -4.88 -16.96
N ASN A 171 7.86 -4.09 -17.49
CA ASN A 171 7.77 -3.56 -18.85
C ASN A 171 7.66 -4.64 -19.94
N ASN A 172 8.28 -5.81 -19.72
CA ASN A 172 8.23 -6.91 -20.68
C ASN A 172 6.95 -7.76 -20.58
N ASN A 173 6.44 -7.99 -19.37
CA ASN A 173 5.31 -8.89 -19.12
C ASN A 173 3.95 -8.16 -19.04
N TYR A 174 3.97 -6.88 -18.65
CA TYR A 174 2.82 -6.02 -18.45
C TYR A 174 3.05 -4.69 -19.19
N PRO A 175 3.11 -4.70 -20.53
CA PRO A 175 3.36 -3.49 -21.30
C PRO A 175 2.27 -2.45 -21.05
N GLN A 176 2.66 -1.19 -20.87
CA GLN A 176 1.76 -0.08 -20.47
C GLN A 176 1.28 -0.15 -19.01
N ALA A 177 1.84 -1.04 -18.19
CA ALA A 177 1.62 -0.96 -16.76
C ALA A 177 2.25 0.29 -16.17
N THR A 178 1.60 0.85 -15.16
CA THR A 178 2.20 1.86 -14.27
C THR A 178 2.43 1.25 -12.91
N ILE A 179 3.60 1.52 -12.31
CA ILE A 179 3.90 1.10 -10.94
C ILE A 179 3.27 2.10 -9.99
N VAL A 180 2.55 1.61 -9.00
CA VAL A 180 1.85 2.43 -8.00
C VAL A 180 2.54 2.32 -6.64
N ASP A 181 2.96 1.11 -6.27
CA ASP A 181 3.63 0.87 -4.99
C ASP A 181 4.73 -0.19 -5.05
N ILE A 182 5.56 -0.20 -4.03
CA ILE A 182 6.48 -1.28 -3.74
C ILE A 182 6.72 -1.43 -2.25
N GLU A 183 6.50 -2.65 -1.76
CA GLU A 183 6.73 -3.04 -0.38
C GLU A 183 7.72 -4.19 -0.28
N ILE A 184 8.47 -4.23 0.81
CA ILE A 184 9.41 -5.31 1.10
C ILE A 184 9.12 -5.83 2.50
N GLU A 185 8.41 -6.95 2.59
CA GLU A 185 8.10 -7.59 3.87
C GLU A 185 8.64 -9.02 3.91
N LYS A 186 9.37 -9.36 4.97
CA LYS A 186 9.82 -10.75 5.27
C LYS A 186 10.56 -11.44 4.10
N GLY A 187 11.19 -10.66 3.22
CA GLY A 187 11.94 -11.15 2.07
C GLY A 187 11.12 -11.44 0.82
N ILE A 188 9.89 -10.92 0.78
CA ILE A 188 9.07 -10.80 -0.42
C ILE A 188 9.09 -9.32 -0.83
N THR A 189 9.30 -9.08 -2.11
CA THR A 189 9.06 -7.77 -2.72
C THR A 189 7.71 -7.84 -3.41
N GLU A 190 6.80 -7.00 -2.98
CA GLU A 190 5.48 -6.82 -3.55
C GLU A 190 5.48 -5.53 -4.38
N ILE A 191 4.96 -5.58 -5.60
CA ILE A 191 4.84 -4.41 -6.47
C ILE A 191 3.42 -4.34 -6.99
N ASP A 192 2.74 -3.26 -6.61
CA ASP A 192 1.42 -2.93 -7.13
C ASP A 192 1.56 -2.21 -8.48
N ILE A 193 0.84 -2.71 -9.47
CA ILE A 193 0.76 -2.09 -10.80
C ILE A 193 -0.69 -1.86 -11.22
N LEU A 194 -0.91 -0.79 -11.98
CA LEU A 194 -2.11 -0.64 -12.80
C LEU A 194 -1.85 -1.21 -14.19
N HIS A 195 -2.62 -2.21 -14.59
CA HIS A 195 -2.52 -2.81 -15.92
C HIS A 195 -3.88 -3.33 -16.40
N ASP A 196 -4.30 -2.92 -17.59
CA ASP A 196 -5.62 -3.25 -18.19
C ASP A 196 -6.82 -2.83 -17.31
N ASN A 197 -6.75 -1.67 -16.66
CA ASN A 197 -7.75 -1.17 -15.69
C ASN A 197 -7.96 -2.12 -14.50
N LYS A 198 -6.90 -2.85 -14.11
CA LYS A 198 -6.87 -3.67 -12.91
C LYS A 198 -5.65 -3.29 -12.08
N ALA A 199 -5.85 -3.15 -10.78
CA ALA A 199 -4.77 -3.25 -9.82
C ALA A 199 -4.28 -4.71 -9.80
N LYS A 200 -2.97 -4.91 -9.92
CA LYS A 200 -2.34 -6.23 -9.83
C LYS A 200 -1.18 -6.16 -8.87
N GLU A 201 -1.05 -7.19 -8.06
CA GLU A 201 -0.01 -7.33 -7.05
C GLU A 201 0.99 -8.37 -7.54
N LEU A 202 2.25 -7.97 -7.74
CA LEU A 202 3.32 -8.85 -8.21
C LEU A 202 4.23 -9.19 -7.04
N HIS A 203 4.43 -10.48 -6.79
CA HIS A 203 5.34 -10.92 -5.73
C HIS A 203 6.61 -11.52 -6.29
N PHE A 204 7.74 -11.08 -5.74
CA PHE A 204 9.07 -11.56 -6.04
C PHE A 204 9.75 -12.05 -4.76
N ASN A 205 10.62 -13.04 -4.88
CA ASN A 205 11.48 -13.43 -3.76
C ASN A 205 12.71 -12.50 -3.65
N ASN A 206 13.50 -12.68 -2.59
CA ASN A 206 14.79 -11.97 -2.37
C ASN A 206 15.81 -12.05 -3.53
N ALA A 207 15.65 -12.99 -4.47
CA ALA A 207 16.49 -13.11 -5.66
C ALA A 207 15.91 -12.39 -6.89
N ASN A 208 14.83 -11.60 -6.71
CA ASN A 208 14.06 -10.96 -7.77
C ASN A 208 13.40 -11.96 -8.74
N GLU A 209 13.17 -13.20 -8.31
CA GLU A 209 12.43 -14.18 -9.11
C GLU A 209 10.93 -14.00 -8.87
N TRP A 210 10.18 -13.84 -9.95
CA TRP A 210 8.73 -13.74 -9.92
C TRP A 210 8.13 -15.03 -9.34
N LEU A 211 7.26 -14.88 -8.35
CA LEU A 211 6.57 -15.98 -7.69
C LEU A 211 5.16 -16.14 -8.26
N TYR A 212 4.38 -15.07 -8.20
CA TYR A 212 3.02 -15.02 -8.72
C TYR A 212 2.54 -13.57 -8.86
N THR A 213 1.40 -13.43 -9.54
CA THR A 213 0.64 -12.19 -9.64
C THR A 213 -0.82 -12.45 -9.32
N THR A 214 -1.43 -11.58 -8.54
CA THR A 214 -2.83 -11.62 -8.10
C THR A 214 -3.59 -10.37 -8.54
N TRP A 215 -4.90 -10.50 -8.73
CA TRP A 215 -5.82 -9.37 -8.90
C TRP A 215 -7.28 -9.79 -8.70
N ASP A 216 -8.10 -8.85 -8.22
CA ASP A 216 -9.55 -8.98 -8.11
C ASP A 216 -10.24 -9.34 -9.43
N VAL A 217 -11.19 -10.26 -9.35
CA VAL A 217 -12.11 -10.59 -10.43
C VAL A 217 -13.54 -10.43 -9.93
N LYS A 218 -14.34 -9.62 -10.64
CA LYS A 218 -15.75 -9.49 -10.26
C LYS A 218 -16.50 -10.75 -10.63
N GLU A 219 -17.39 -11.22 -9.75
CA GLU A 219 -18.17 -12.46 -9.95
C GLU A 219 -18.78 -12.58 -11.36
N ARG A 220 -19.32 -11.46 -11.87
CA ARG A 220 -19.93 -11.35 -13.21
C ARG A 220 -19.00 -11.71 -14.36
N GLU A 221 -17.68 -11.57 -14.19
CA GLU A 221 -16.67 -11.92 -15.19
C GLU A 221 -16.51 -13.44 -15.32
N ILE A 222 -16.89 -14.20 -14.30
CA ILE A 222 -16.68 -15.66 -14.20
C ILE A 222 -17.93 -16.40 -13.71
N GLN A 223 -19.13 -15.92 -14.10
CA GLN A 223 -20.41 -16.36 -13.55
C GLN A 223 -20.57 -17.89 -13.49
N GLU A 224 -20.18 -18.62 -14.53
CA GLU A 224 -20.31 -20.08 -14.56
C GLU A 224 -19.44 -20.79 -13.49
N ILE A 225 -18.25 -20.26 -13.20
CA ILE A 225 -17.36 -20.77 -12.15
C ILE A 225 -17.94 -20.39 -10.78
N ALA A 226 -18.34 -19.13 -10.60
CA ALA A 226 -18.93 -18.66 -9.36
C ALA A 226 -20.19 -19.45 -8.97
N ASP A 227 -21.06 -19.77 -9.94
CA ASP A 227 -22.26 -20.57 -9.72
C ASP A 227 -21.92 -21.99 -9.22
N LYS A 228 -20.87 -22.62 -9.76
CA LYS A 228 -20.38 -23.93 -9.29
C LYS A 228 -19.86 -23.85 -7.85
N VAL A 229 -19.10 -22.81 -7.53
CA VAL A 229 -18.56 -22.58 -6.18
C VAL A 229 -19.70 -22.38 -5.18
N LYS A 230 -20.70 -21.55 -5.51
CA LYS A 230 -21.90 -21.34 -4.68
C LYS A 230 -22.69 -22.64 -4.46
N ALA A 231 -22.87 -23.44 -5.51
CA ALA A 231 -23.57 -24.72 -5.41
C ALA A 231 -22.83 -25.72 -4.52
N ALA A 232 -21.49 -25.70 -4.52
CA ALA A 232 -20.66 -26.55 -3.69
C ALA A 232 -20.55 -26.07 -2.22
N ASN A 233 -20.85 -24.79 -1.95
CA ASN A 233 -20.72 -24.17 -0.63
C ASN A 233 -22.05 -23.54 -0.17
N PRO A 234 -23.11 -24.34 0.06
CA PRO A 234 -24.42 -23.81 0.38
C PRO A 234 -24.43 -23.02 1.69
N GLY A 235 -24.99 -21.82 1.64
CA GLY A 235 -25.13 -20.92 2.78
C GLY A 235 -23.93 -20.02 3.04
N PHE A 236 -22.86 -20.14 2.26
CA PHE A 236 -21.80 -19.13 2.19
C PHE A 236 -22.13 -18.11 1.10
N HIS A 237 -21.75 -16.85 1.30
CA HIS A 237 -21.65 -15.84 0.24
C HIS A 237 -20.19 -15.71 -0.21
N ILE A 238 -20.02 -15.30 -1.46
CA ILE A 238 -18.70 -14.90 -1.95
C ILE A 238 -18.46 -13.50 -1.43
N ASP A 239 -17.35 -13.31 -0.74
CA ASP A 239 -16.88 -12.01 -0.31
C ASP A 239 -15.97 -11.41 -1.39
N ASP A 240 -14.88 -12.11 -1.70
CA ASP A 240 -13.96 -11.73 -2.75
C ASP A 240 -13.49 -12.90 -3.64
N ILE A 241 -12.96 -12.54 -4.81
CA ILE A 241 -12.41 -13.48 -5.79
C ILE A 241 -11.12 -12.92 -6.37
N ASP A 242 -10.00 -13.56 -6.08
CA ASP A 242 -8.75 -13.31 -6.76
C ASP A 242 -8.55 -14.25 -7.95
N TYR A 243 -7.90 -13.74 -8.97
CA TYR A 243 -7.22 -14.58 -9.95
C TYR A 243 -5.72 -14.55 -9.72
N LYS A 244 -5.09 -15.73 -9.78
CA LYS A 244 -3.67 -15.91 -9.51
C LYS A 244 -2.96 -16.63 -10.65
N GLU A 245 -1.88 -16.04 -11.15
CA GLU A 245 -0.92 -16.70 -12.06
C GLU A 245 0.40 -16.90 -11.35
N SER A 246 0.98 -18.10 -11.43
CA SER A 246 2.22 -18.44 -10.71
C SER A 246 3.36 -18.85 -11.65
N ALA A 247 4.59 -18.81 -11.13
CA ALA A 247 5.83 -19.16 -11.84
C ALA A 247 5.86 -20.57 -12.43
N ASP A 248 5.10 -21.51 -11.86
CA ASP A 248 4.93 -22.86 -12.39
C ASP A 248 3.92 -22.96 -13.54
N ASN A 249 3.39 -21.82 -14.00
CA ASN A 249 2.32 -21.64 -14.99
C ASN A 249 0.92 -22.07 -14.51
N SER A 250 0.73 -22.33 -13.22
CA SER A 250 -0.61 -22.53 -12.68
C SER A 250 -1.42 -21.22 -12.73
N LYS A 251 -2.72 -21.39 -13.02
CA LYS A 251 -3.72 -20.33 -13.06
C LYS A 251 -4.92 -20.82 -12.29
N VAL A 252 -5.34 -20.06 -11.29
CA VAL A 252 -6.44 -20.43 -10.40
C VAL A 252 -7.27 -19.19 -10.05
N TYR A 253 -8.51 -19.44 -9.66
CA TYR A 253 -9.30 -18.50 -8.90
C TYR A 253 -9.27 -18.88 -7.42
N ILE A 254 -9.18 -17.88 -6.56
CA ILE A 254 -9.23 -18.03 -5.11
C ILE A 254 -10.49 -17.31 -4.67
N PHE A 255 -11.42 -18.04 -4.06
CA PHE A 255 -12.66 -17.44 -3.55
C PHE A 255 -12.57 -17.36 -2.03
N GLU A 256 -12.82 -16.16 -1.50
CA GLU A 256 -13.08 -15.94 -0.09
C GLU A 256 -14.59 -16.06 0.13
N LEU A 257 -14.97 -16.95 1.03
CA LEU A 257 -16.35 -17.30 1.31
C LEU A 257 -16.67 -17.05 2.77
N GLU A 258 -17.82 -16.44 3.01
CA GLU A 258 -18.24 -16.04 4.34
C GLU A 258 -19.62 -16.59 4.72
N GLN A 259 -19.80 -16.90 6.01
CA GLN A 259 -21.09 -17.27 6.61
C GLN A 259 -21.14 -16.79 8.07
N GLY A 260 -21.69 -15.59 8.28
CA GLY A 260 -21.61 -14.93 9.59
C GLY A 260 -20.15 -14.65 9.94
N ASP A 261 -19.69 -15.05 11.13
CA ASP A 261 -18.29 -14.91 11.54
C ASP A 261 -17.36 -16.03 10.99
N ASN A 262 -17.86 -16.90 10.10
CA ASN A 262 -17.06 -17.99 9.53
C ASN A 262 -16.56 -17.62 8.14
N GLU A 263 -15.24 -17.50 8.00
CA GLU A 263 -14.57 -17.32 6.72
C GLU A 263 -13.92 -18.64 6.27
N ARG A 264 -13.88 -18.87 4.96
CA ARG A 264 -13.05 -19.91 4.36
C ARG A 264 -12.60 -19.52 2.96
N GLN A 265 -11.43 -19.98 2.59
CA GLN A 265 -10.89 -19.84 1.24
C GLN A 265 -11.10 -21.15 0.46
N VAL A 266 -11.41 -21.06 -0.83
CA VAL A 266 -11.41 -22.20 -1.75
C VAL A 266 -10.63 -21.87 -3.01
N THR A 267 -9.75 -22.77 -3.42
CA THR A 267 -8.96 -22.64 -4.66
C THR A 267 -9.62 -23.44 -5.77
N VAL A 268 -9.80 -22.80 -6.92
CA VAL A 268 -10.59 -23.30 -8.04
C VAL A 268 -9.76 -23.23 -9.31
N ASP A 269 -9.72 -24.32 -10.07
CA ASP A 269 -9.05 -24.32 -11.38
C ASP A 269 -9.84 -23.54 -12.45
N MET A 270 -9.27 -23.41 -13.64
CA MET A 270 -9.87 -22.68 -14.75
C MET A 270 -11.16 -23.32 -15.32
N ASP A 271 -11.46 -24.56 -14.96
CA ASP A 271 -12.68 -25.28 -15.35
C ASP A 271 -13.79 -25.18 -14.27
N GLY A 272 -13.47 -24.57 -13.12
CA GLY A 272 -14.38 -24.41 -11.99
C GLY A 272 -14.40 -25.59 -11.02
N ASN A 273 -13.38 -26.45 -11.01
CA ASN A 273 -13.24 -27.52 -10.03
C ASN A 273 -12.48 -27.02 -8.79
N ILE A 274 -12.98 -27.35 -7.60
CA ILE A 274 -12.29 -27.06 -6.35
C ILE A 274 -11.10 -28.01 -6.21
N ILE A 275 -9.91 -27.43 -6.05
CA ILE A 275 -8.62 -28.15 -5.96
C ILE A 275 -7.88 -27.91 -4.64
N GLY A 276 -8.36 -26.98 -3.82
CA GLY A 276 -7.79 -26.62 -2.52
C GLY A 276 -8.82 -26.00 -1.59
#